data_AF-A0A1U8NZP8-F1
#
_entry.id   AF-A0A1U8NZP8-F1
#
_cell.length_a   1.000
_cell.length_b   1.000
_cell.length_c   1.000
_cell.angle_alpha   90.00
_cell.angle_beta   90.00
_cell.angle_gamma   90.00
#
_symmetry.space_group_name_H-M   'P 1'
#
loop_
_entity.id
_entity.type
_entity.pdbx_description
1 polymer ?
#
loop_
_entity_poly.entity_id
_entity_poly.type
_entity_poly.pdbx_seq_one_letter_code
_entity_poly.pdbx_strand_id
1 'polypeptide(L)'
;MKMAISLVLSRLILFLTLTYFAAVSSSTTTSTTLKRHSGFLYSRTREKCTPQFWSSRREAWPRMVPQGSTVSNVFGSRASERYRSDMTLLESRAVNEEGNVFNELLKQASAALLNSYARKGFPYSAWEVKTLMIQGLVSEHAAARLTRRFFVANDACI
;
A
#
# COMPACT_ATOMS: atom_id res chain seq x y z
N MET A 1 19.22 -19.63 -59.19
CA MET A 1 17.88 -19.51 -58.57
C MET A 1 17.82 -19.76 -57.04
N LYS A 2 18.92 -20.07 -56.33
CA LYS A 2 18.90 -20.27 -54.85
C LYS A 2 18.93 -18.99 -54.01
N MET A 3 19.47 -17.88 -54.52
CA MET A 3 19.64 -16.62 -53.78
C MET A 3 18.35 -15.79 -53.62
N ALA A 4 17.47 -15.80 -54.63
CA ALA A 4 16.22 -15.03 -54.59
C ALA A 4 15.20 -15.57 -53.57
N ILE A 5 15.20 -16.89 -53.36
CA ILE A 5 14.29 -17.57 -52.41
C ILE A 5 14.67 -17.21 -50.96
N SER A 6 15.96 -17.07 -50.66
CA SER A 6 16.45 -16.72 -49.31
C SER A 6 16.07 -15.30 -48.88
N LEU A 7 15.99 -14.35 -49.83
CA LEU A 7 15.59 -12.96 -49.56
C LEU A 7 14.08 -12.85 -49.32
N VAL A 8 13.27 -13.69 -50.00
CA VAL A 8 11.81 -13.73 -49.80
C VAL A 8 11.46 -14.36 -48.45
N LEU A 9 12.13 -15.45 -48.05
CA LEU A 9 11.95 -16.06 -46.73
C LEU A 9 12.36 -15.10 -45.59
N SER A 10 13.46 -14.37 -45.75
CA SER A 10 13.92 -13.40 -44.73
C SER A 10 12.92 -12.26 -44.52
N ARG A 11 12.29 -11.74 -45.60
CA ARG A 11 11.24 -10.73 -45.49
C ARG A 11 9.97 -11.28 -44.85
N LEU A 12 9.59 -12.52 -45.14
CA LEU A 12 8.42 -13.17 -44.54
C LEU A 12 8.58 -13.36 -43.03
N ILE A 13 9.77 -13.73 -42.56
CA ILE A 13 10.08 -13.87 -41.13
C ILE A 13 10.01 -12.50 -40.43
N LEU A 14 10.50 -11.43 -41.06
CA LEU A 14 10.46 -10.06 -40.53
C LEU A 14 9.03 -9.51 -40.44
N PHE A 15 8.15 -9.85 -41.39
CA PHE A 15 6.73 -9.50 -41.30
C PHE A 15 6.00 -10.28 -40.20
N LEU A 16 6.29 -11.57 -40.03
CA LEU A 16 5.67 -12.42 -39.00
C LEU A 16 6.05 -11.98 -37.57
N THR A 17 7.28 -11.51 -37.34
CA THR A 17 7.70 -11.00 -36.02
C THR A 17 7.12 -9.61 -35.72
N LEU A 18 6.88 -8.76 -36.73
CA LEU A 18 6.28 -7.44 -36.55
C LEU A 18 4.78 -7.52 -36.23
N THR A 19 4.06 -8.52 -36.76
CA THR A 19 2.63 -8.73 -36.48
C THR A 19 2.36 -9.37 -35.11
N TYR A 20 3.34 -10.06 -34.52
CA TYR A 20 3.19 -10.70 -33.20
C TYR A 20 3.22 -9.68 -32.05
N PHE A 21 3.84 -8.51 -32.23
CA PHE A 21 3.89 -7.46 -31.20
C PHE A 21 2.70 -6.48 -31.21
N ALA A 22 1.76 -6.60 -32.15
CA ALA A 22 0.58 -5.72 -32.24
C ALA A 22 -0.67 -6.26 -31.52
N ALA A 23 -0.60 -7.42 -30.87
CA ALA A 23 -1.75 -8.11 -30.28
C ALA A 23 -1.81 -8.08 -28.73
N VAL A 24 -1.23 -7.06 -28.10
CA VAL A 24 -1.43 -6.78 -26.67
C VAL A 24 -1.72 -5.29 -26.48
N SER A 25 -3.00 -4.94 -26.50
CA SER A 25 -3.64 -3.91 -25.68
C SER A 25 -5.08 -3.72 -26.14
N SER A 26 -6.00 -4.49 -25.57
CA SER A 26 -7.43 -4.17 -25.59
C SER A 26 -7.93 -4.20 -24.15
N SER A 27 -7.55 -3.18 -23.38
CA SER A 27 -8.28 -2.81 -22.17
C SER A 27 -9.51 -2.01 -22.59
N THR A 28 -10.66 -2.68 -22.64
CA THR A 28 -11.96 -2.05 -22.77
C THR A 28 -12.26 -1.31 -21.47
N THR A 29 -11.78 -0.08 -21.36
CA THR A 29 -12.26 0.87 -20.35
C THR A 29 -13.52 1.50 -20.91
N THR A 30 -14.69 1.13 -20.38
CA THR A 30 -15.94 1.87 -20.56
C THR A 30 -15.78 3.28 -20.01
N SER A 31 -15.31 4.20 -20.85
CA SER A 31 -15.32 5.64 -20.58
C SER A 31 -16.73 6.14 -20.84
N THR A 32 -17.54 6.22 -19.78
CA THR A 32 -18.74 7.04 -19.77
C THR A 32 -18.35 8.47 -20.12
N THR A 33 -18.91 8.98 -21.21
CA THR A 33 -18.75 10.36 -21.69
C THR A 33 -19.37 11.33 -20.68
N LEU A 34 -18.58 11.77 -19.70
CA LEU A 34 -18.87 12.96 -18.91
C LEU A 34 -18.30 14.17 -19.64
N LYS A 35 -19.20 15.08 -20.02
CA LYS A 35 -18.91 16.35 -20.68
C LYS A 35 -17.76 17.08 -20.00
N ARG A 36 -16.73 17.37 -20.79
CA ARG A 36 -15.53 18.14 -20.47
C ARG A 36 -15.92 19.54 -20.00
N HIS A 37 -16.01 19.74 -18.69
CA HIS A 37 -15.81 21.04 -18.08
C HIS A 37 -14.37 21.08 -17.56
N SER A 38 -13.52 21.86 -18.22
CA SER A 38 -12.15 22.14 -17.76
C SER A 38 -12.21 23.08 -16.55
N GLY A 39 -12.60 22.54 -15.41
CA GLY A 39 -12.22 23.06 -14.10
C GLY A 39 -11.29 22.02 -13.47
N PHE A 40 -10.18 22.44 -12.88
CA PHE A 40 -9.36 21.55 -12.06
C PHE A 40 -10.23 21.09 -10.88
N LEU A 41 -10.93 19.96 -11.05
CA LEU A 41 -11.53 19.25 -9.95
C LEU A 41 -10.35 18.71 -9.13
N TYR A 42 -9.96 19.46 -8.11
CA TYR A 42 -9.14 18.92 -7.04
C TYR A 42 -10.04 17.91 -6.31
N SER A 43 -10.19 16.71 -6.87
CA SER A 43 -10.71 15.57 -6.13
C SER A 43 -9.65 15.26 -5.09
N ARG A 44 -9.70 15.98 -3.97
CA ARG A 44 -9.01 15.60 -2.76
C ARG A 44 -9.67 14.30 -2.36
N THR A 45 -9.18 13.18 -2.89
CA THR A 45 -9.36 11.87 -2.26
C THR A 45 -8.97 12.13 -0.82
N ARG A 46 -9.97 12.27 0.04
CA ARG A 46 -9.71 12.48 1.46
C ARG A 46 -9.04 11.18 1.86
N GLU A 47 -7.73 11.23 2.06
CA GLU A 47 -6.96 10.15 2.66
C GLU A 47 -7.61 9.83 4.00
N LYS A 48 -8.56 8.89 4.04
CA LYS A 48 -9.36 8.55 5.24
C LYS A 48 -8.74 7.42 6.04
N CYS A 49 -7.69 6.81 5.51
CA CYS A 49 -7.12 5.57 6.03
C CYS A 49 -5.60 5.67 6.18
N THR A 50 -5.01 6.84 5.92
CA THR A 50 -3.56 7.06 6.06
C THR A 50 -3.18 7.29 7.53
N PRO A 51 -1.89 7.09 7.90
CA PRO A 51 -1.40 7.44 9.22
C PRO A 51 -1.74 8.88 9.63
N GLN A 52 -1.60 9.83 8.70
CA GLN A 52 -1.89 11.24 8.89
C GLN A 52 -3.36 11.49 9.24
N PHE A 53 -4.28 10.76 8.59
CA PHE A 53 -5.71 10.88 8.89
C PHE A 53 -6.03 10.49 10.33
N TRP A 54 -5.51 9.35 10.79
CA TRP A 54 -5.75 8.89 12.15
C TRP A 54 -5.14 9.81 13.21
N SER A 55 -4.07 10.53 12.87
CA SER A 55 -3.49 11.58 13.72
C SER A 55 -4.35 12.85 13.75
N SER A 56 -5.19 13.10 12.74
CA SER A 56 -6.02 14.30 12.63
C SER A 56 -7.22 14.37 13.58
N ARG A 57 -7.54 13.25 14.27
CA ARG A 57 -8.68 13.10 15.21
C ARG A 57 -10.06 13.48 14.64
N ARG A 58 -10.21 13.47 13.30
CA ARG A 58 -11.47 13.79 12.61
C ARG A 58 -12.54 12.71 12.77
N GLU A 59 -12.16 11.53 13.23
CA GLU A 59 -13.05 10.37 13.37
C GLU A 59 -12.89 9.71 14.74
N ALA A 60 -13.97 9.07 15.18
CA ALA A 60 -13.98 8.28 16.39
C ALA A 60 -12.97 7.15 16.32
N TRP A 61 -12.20 7.00 17.39
CA TRP A 61 -11.17 5.98 17.47
C TRP A 61 -11.77 4.59 17.75
N PRO A 62 -11.27 3.51 17.13
CA PRO A 62 -11.76 2.16 17.38
C PRO A 62 -11.65 1.73 18.85
N ARG A 63 -12.74 1.25 19.45
CA ARG A 63 -12.78 0.85 20.87
C ARG A 63 -11.81 -0.29 21.23
N MET A 64 -11.51 -1.16 20.26
CA MET A 64 -10.68 -2.37 20.41
C MET A 64 -9.23 -2.05 20.74
N VAL A 65 -8.78 -0.83 20.39
CA VAL A 65 -7.43 -0.37 20.68
C VAL A 65 -7.54 1.09 21.10
N PRO A 66 -7.65 1.41 22.40
CA PRO A 66 -7.72 2.79 22.87
C PRO A 66 -6.55 3.67 22.39
N GLN A 67 -6.75 4.99 22.36
CA GLN A 67 -5.71 5.94 21.90
C GLN A 67 -4.41 5.86 22.72
N GLY A 68 -4.54 5.67 24.02
CA GLY A 68 -3.42 5.51 24.95
C GLY A 68 -2.79 4.11 24.95
N SER A 69 -3.23 3.20 24.08
CA SER A 69 -2.59 1.88 23.98
C SER A 69 -1.16 2.02 23.49
N THR A 70 -0.24 1.44 24.26
CA THR A 70 1.18 1.39 23.92
C THR A 70 1.43 0.42 22.78
N VAL A 71 2.50 0.67 22.03
CA VAL A 71 2.98 -0.18 20.93
C VAL A 71 3.25 -1.61 21.43
N SER A 72 3.87 -1.73 22.60
CA SER A 72 4.15 -3.01 23.27
C SER A 72 2.87 -3.79 23.63
N ASN A 73 1.84 -3.12 24.14
CA ASN A 73 0.58 -3.79 24.48
C ASN A 73 -0.19 -4.28 23.24
N VAL A 74 -0.03 -3.59 22.11
CA VAL A 74 -0.77 -3.91 20.88
C VAL A 74 -0.08 -4.98 20.06
N PHE A 75 1.24 -4.90 19.93
CA PHE A 75 2.06 -5.74 19.05
C PHE A 75 2.94 -6.76 19.80
N GLY A 76 2.97 -6.70 21.13
CA GLY A 76 3.63 -7.69 21.98
C GLY A 76 5.12 -7.46 22.21
N SER A 77 5.79 -8.49 22.74
CA SER A 77 7.16 -8.43 23.25
C SER A 77 8.19 -7.99 22.20
N ARG A 78 8.08 -8.47 20.96
CA ARG A 78 9.03 -8.10 19.89
C ARG A 78 9.01 -6.61 19.58
N ALA A 79 7.87 -5.94 19.78
CA ALA A 79 7.78 -4.49 19.67
C ALA A 79 8.40 -3.80 20.90
N SER A 80 8.26 -4.36 22.11
CA SER A 80 8.87 -3.82 23.33
C SER A 80 10.40 -3.86 23.34
N GLU A 81 11.01 -4.81 22.62
CA GLU A 81 12.46 -4.88 22.45
C GLU A 81 13.00 -3.74 21.58
N ARG A 82 12.16 -3.14 20.73
CA ARG A 82 12.58 -2.18 19.71
C ARG A 82 12.09 -0.75 19.96
N TYR A 83 10.93 -0.59 20.58
CA TYR A 83 10.32 0.71 20.84
C TYR A 83 10.25 0.99 22.34
N ARG A 84 10.20 2.28 22.70
CA ARG A 84 10.03 2.70 24.10
C ARG A 84 8.72 2.12 24.67
N SER A 85 8.75 1.73 25.94
CA SER A 85 7.63 1.07 26.61
C SER A 85 6.37 1.94 26.70
N ASP A 86 6.54 3.25 26.79
CA ASP A 86 5.49 4.27 26.86
C ASP A 86 5.04 4.79 25.50
N MET A 87 5.71 4.37 24.41
CA MET A 87 5.37 4.82 23.06
C MET A 87 3.94 4.39 22.71
N THR A 88 3.09 5.36 22.42
CA THR A 88 1.69 5.09 22.07
C THR A 88 1.51 4.87 20.58
N LEU A 89 0.44 4.18 20.19
CA LEU A 89 0.10 4.07 18.77
C LEU A 89 -0.17 5.42 18.11
N LEU A 90 -0.71 6.40 18.85
CA LEU A 90 -0.93 7.75 18.33
C LEU A 90 0.39 8.44 18.01
N GLU A 91 1.35 8.36 18.93
CA GLU A 91 2.70 8.93 18.76
C GLU A 91 3.42 8.31 17.57
N SER A 92 3.35 6.98 17.41
CA SER A 92 4.01 6.26 16.31
C SER A 92 3.65 6.71 14.89
N ARG A 93 2.56 7.47 14.73
CA ARG A 93 2.08 7.96 13.44
C ARG A 93 2.51 9.39 13.14
N ALA A 94 2.97 10.10 14.17
CA ALA A 94 3.48 11.46 14.07
C ALA A 94 5.02 11.48 13.92
N VAL A 95 5.69 10.37 14.23
CA VAL A 95 7.14 10.24 14.06
C VAL A 95 7.49 10.31 12.57
N ASN A 96 8.09 11.42 12.17
CA ASN A 96 8.71 11.63 10.85
C ASN A 96 10.23 11.41 10.96
N GLU A 97 10.66 10.32 11.60
CA GLU A 97 12.07 9.92 11.55
C GLU A 97 12.36 9.27 10.20
N GLU A 98 12.60 10.13 9.22
CA GLU A 98 13.01 9.76 7.87
C GLU A 98 14.25 8.85 7.94
N GLY A 99 14.15 7.67 7.33
CA GLY A 99 15.26 6.72 7.20
C GLY A 99 15.18 5.48 8.10
N ASN A 100 14.34 5.45 9.15
CA ASN A 100 14.16 4.22 9.94
C ASN A 100 13.01 3.36 9.39
N VAL A 101 13.37 2.29 8.67
CA VAL A 101 12.42 1.37 8.03
C VAL A 101 11.43 0.73 9.01
N PHE A 102 11.84 0.50 10.27
CA PHE A 102 10.96 -0.08 11.28
C PHE A 102 9.98 0.94 11.84
N ASN A 103 10.37 2.21 11.94
CA ASN A 103 9.45 3.28 12.31
C ASN A 103 8.39 3.46 11.21
N GLU A 104 8.80 3.39 9.94
CA GLU A 104 7.85 3.42 8.81
C GLU A 104 6.92 2.20 8.78
N LEU A 105 7.43 1.00 9.11
CA LEU A 105 6.60 -0.18 9.28
C LEU A 105 5.57 0.04 10.39
N LEU A 106 6.01 0.51 11.57
CA LEU A 106 5.13 0.76 12.70
C LEU A 106 4.05 1.80 12.35
N LYS A 107 4.43 2.87 11.64
CA LYS A 107 3.51 3.92 11.19
C LYS A 107 2.41 3.35 10.29
N GLN A 108 2.79 2.59 9.26
CA GLN A 108 1.84 2.00 8.30
C GLN A 108 1.01 0.87 8.91
N ALA A 109 1.63 0.00 9.72
CA ALA A 109 0.95 -1.10 10.40
C ALA A 109 -0.06 -0.58 11.44
N SER A 110 0.26 0.51 12.15
CA SER A 110 -0.66 1.14 13.11
C SER A 110 -1.90 1.69 12.42
N ALA A 111 -1.74 2.33 11.26
CA ALA A 111 -2.88 2.78 10.45
C ALA A 111 -3.69 1.60 9.92
N ALA A 112 -3.01 0.57 9.39
CA ALA A 112 -3.67 -0.65 8.89
C ALA A 112 -4.47 -1.37 9.98
N LEU A 113 -3.95 -1.42 11.21
CA LEU A 113 -4.66 -1.99 12.35
C LEU A 113 -5.93 -1.22 12.66
N LEU A 114 -5.88 0.12 12.69
CA LEU A 114 -7.09 0.91 12.91
C LEU A 114 -8.09 0.74 11.76
N ASN A 115 -7.62 0.74 10.51
CA ASN A 115 -8.47 0.50 9.35
C ASN A 115 -9.15 -0.86 9.43
N SER A 116 -8.45 -1.92 9.84
CA SER A 116 -9.03 -3.26 10.02
C SER A 116 -10.18 -3.31 11.02
N TYR A 117 -10.22 -2.39 11.99
CA TYR A 117 -11.32 -2.27 12.95
C TYR A 117 -12.42 -1.32 12.49
N ALA A 118 -12.07 -0.25 11.76
CA ALA A 118 -12.98 0.85 11.44
C ALA A 118 -13.63 0.73 10.06
N ARG A 119 -13.00 0.01 9.13
CA ARG A 119 -13.36 0.02 7.71
C ARG A 119 -13.82 -1.35 7.28
N LYS A 120 -15.02 -1.41 6.70
CA LYS A 120 -15.55 -2.65 6.11
C LYS A 120 -14.77 -2.96 4.83
N GLY A 121 -14.38 -4.21 4.64
CA GLY A 121 -13.66 -4.65 3.45
C GLY A 121 -12.19 -4.25 3.39
N PHE A 122 -11.60 -3.77 4.51
CA PHE A 122 -10.15 -3.59 4.58
C PHE A 122 -9.46 -4.96 4.36
N PRO A 123 -8.41 -5.03 3.53
CA PRO A 123 -7.87 -6.30 3.03
C PRO A 123 -7.10 -7.13 4.07
N TYR A 124 -6.90 -6.59 5.27
CA TYR A 124 -6.26 -7.30 6.38
C TYR A 124 -7.17 -7.30 7.60
N SER A 125 -7.30 -8.46 8.25
CA SER A 125 -7.84 -8.52 9.60
C SER A 125 -6.85 -7.95 10.62
N ALA A 126 -7.36 -7.55 11.79
CA ALA A 126 -6.52 -7.03 12.86
C ALA A 126 -5.44 -8.03 13.32
N TRP A 127 -5.77 -9.33 13.33
CA TRP A 127 -4.83 -10.39 13.67
C TRP A 127 -3.69 -10.47 12.65
N GLU A 128 -4.02 -10.49 11.35
CA GLU A 128 -3.01 -10.51 10.28
C GLU A 128 -2.09 -9.30 10.35
N VAL A 129 -2.62 -8.10 10.61
CA VAL A 129 -1.78 -6.90 10.78
C VAL A 129 -0.77 -7.09 11.92
N LYS A 130 -1.21 -7.60 13.08
CA LYS A 130 -0.31 -7.84 14.22
C LYS A 130 0.75 -8.89 13.91
N THR A 131 0.36 -10.00 13.28
CA THR A 131 1.30 -11.06 12.89
C THR A 131 2.33 -10.56 11.88
N LEU A 132 1.89 -9.87 10.84
CA LEU A 132 2.75 -9.30 9.82
C LEU A 132 3.69 -8.24 10.42
N MET A 133 3.20 -7.38 11.32
CA MET A 133 4.04 -6.42 12.03
C MET A 133 5.22 -7.12 12.74
N ILE A 134 4.93 -8.17 13.51
CA ILE A 134 5.96 -8.96 14.22
C ILE A 134 6.95 -9.60 13.23
N GLN A 135 6.46 -10.13 12.10
CA GLN A 135 7.32 -10.67 11.04
C GLN A 135 8.22 -9.59 10.40
N GLY A 136 7.71 -8.37 10.23
CA GLY A 136 8.47 -7.25 9.70
C GLY A 136 9.60 -6.81 10.63
N LEU A 137 9.43 -6.97 11.95
CA LEU A 137 10.48 -6.69 12.94
C LEU A 137 11.65 -7.69 12.93
N VAL A 138 11.65 -8.69 12.04
CA VAL A 138 12.75 -9.67 11.95
C VAL A 138 13.94 -9.14 11.14
N SER A 139 13.71 -8.29 10.15
CA SER A 139 14.79 -7.72 9.32
C SER A 139 14.34 -6.45 8.62
N GLU A 140 15.28 -5.59 8.23
CA GLU A 140 15.00 -4.38 7.45
C GLU A 140 14.31 -4.69 6.12
N HIS A 141 14.71 -5.76 5.45
CA HIS A 141 14.09 -6.19 4.20
C HIS A 141 12.63 -6.60 4.39
N ALA A 142 12.34 -7.38 5.44
CA ALA A 142 10.96 -7.75 5.79
C ALA A 142 10.12 -6.52 6.16
N ALA A 143 10.69 -5.60 6.95
CA ALA A 143 10.07 -4.34 7.31
C ALA A 143 9.72 -3.52 6.05
N ALA A 144 10.69 -3.24 5.17
CA ALA A 144 10.46 -2.47 3.95
C ALA A 144 9.35 -3.06 3.07
N ARG A 145 9.38 -4.39 2.87
CA ARG A 145 8.36 -5.08 2.06
C ARG A 145 6.97 -4.95 2.68
N LEU A 146 6.85 -5.12 3.99
CA LEU A 146 5.56 -5.04 4.68
C LEU A 146 5.06 -3.60 4.82
N THR A 147 5.96 -2.63 5.01
CA THR A 147 5.64 -1.20 4.93
C THR A 147 4.97 -0.89 3.60
N ARG A 148 5.55 -1.33 2.47
CA ARG A 148 4.95 -1.12 1.14
C ARG A 148 3.58 -1.77 1.02
N ARG A 149 3.40 -2.98 1.53
CA ARG A 149 2.11 -3.70 1.49
C ARG A 149 1.02 -2.98 2.30
N PHE A 150 1.35 -2.51 3.50
CA PHE A 150 0.40 -1.77 4.33
C PHE A 150 0.11 -0.38 3.73
N PHE A 151 1.12 0.30 3.19
CA PHE A 151 0.93 1.56 2.48
C PHE A 151 -0.11 1.44 1.37
N VAL A 152 0.05 0.45 0.47
CA VAL A 152 -0.91 0.22 -0.63
C VAL A 152 -2.33 -0.06 -0.11
N ALA A 153 -2.46 -0.88 0.94
CA ALA A 153 -3.78 -1.17 1.52
C ALA A 153 -4.42 0.04 2.20
N ASN A 154 -3.62 0.87 2.88
CA ASN A 154 -4.09 2.10 3.51
C ASN A 154 -4.49 3.14 2.47
N ASP A 155 -3.79 3.22 1.35
CA ASP A 155 -4.07 4.15 0.25
C ASP A 155 -5.34 3.74 -0.53
N ALA A 156 -5.52 2.45 -0.78
CA ALA A 156 -6.68 1.91 -1.51
C ALA A 156 -7.98 1.81 -0.68
N CYS A 157 -7.95 2.25 0.58
CA CYS A 157 -9.07 2.13 1.51
C CYS A 157 -10.15 3.20 1.26
N ILE A 158 -11.43 2.78 1.31
CA ILE A 158 -12.61 3.60 0.95
C ILE A 158 -13.42 3.99 2.20
#